data_AF-A0AAX6NSD0-F1
#
_entry.id   AF-A0AAX6NSD0-F1
#
_cell.length_a   1.000
_cell.length_b   1.000
_cell.length_c   1.000
_cell.angle_alpha   90.00
_cell.angle_beta   90.00
_cell.angle_gamma   90.00
#
_symmetry.space_group_name_H-M   'P 1'
#
loop_
_entity.id
_entity.type
_entity.pdbx_description
1 polymer ?
#
loop_
_entity_poly.entity_id
_entity_poly.type
_entity_poly.pdbx_seq_one_letter_code
_entity_poly.pdbx_strand_id
1 'polypeptide(L)'
;MGDPLWTRTEQLFADYLQFCARDPGTNGLPPRTPEAALLRTAAQELLRGHGRYFARYRDYGGNRAELLEMLADAIVPDDCKPTWLRVVTLATLAGTLLEHPGSSGREKVARDCRRMVARLCARFVGRHRAWLEAQGDWDGFCQSFSDPLPMSYWRGWLAQSFVSCILATVLIYLWSRVYRFCY
;
A
#
# COMPACT_ATOMS: atom_id res chain seq x y z
N MET A 1 6.97 -10.26 27.99
CA MET A 1 6.03 -10.61 26.90
C MET A 1 6.24 -9.58 25.81
N GLY A 2 6.54 -10.02 24.57
CA GLY A 2 6.74 -9.10 23.45
C GLY A 2 5.43 -8.45 23.01
N ASP A 3 5.51 -7.25 22.44
CA ASP A 3 4.36 -6.54 21.88
C ASP A 3 3.76 -7.32 20.70
N PRO A 4 2.51 -7.83 20.82
CA PRO A 4 1.91 -8.67 19.79
C PRO A 4 1.79 -8.00 18.42
N LEU A 5 1.50 -6.69 18.41
CA LEU A 5 1.37 -5.93 17.17
C LEU A 5 2.71 -5.77 16.48
N TRP A 6 3.78 -5.54 17.25
CA TRP A 6 5.15 -5.51 16.75
C TRP A 6 5.52 -6.84 16.09
N THR A 7 5.35 -7.96 16.81
CA THR A 7 5.69 -9.29 16.29
C THR A 7 4.90 -9.64 15.04
N ARG A 8 3.60 -9.33 15.00
CA ARG A 8 2.76 -9.54 13.81
C ARG A 8 3.24 -8.71 12.62
N THR A 9 3.58 -7.44 12.85
CA THR A 9 4.11 -6.53 11.83
C THR A 9 5.47 -6.99 11.29
N GLU A 10 6.36 -7.40 12.18
CA GLU A 10 7.66 -7.96 11.84
C GLU A 10 7.51 -9.20 10.98
N GLN A 11 6.62 -10.13 11.36
CA GLN A 11 6.36 -11.34 10.61
C GLN A 11 5.78 -11.04 9.22
N LEU A 12 4.84 -10.09 9.11
CA LEU A 12 4.26 -9.67 7.83
C LEU A 12 5.33 -9.12 6.87
N PHE A 13 6.12 -8.14 7.32
CA PHE A 13 7.13 -7.54 6.44
C PHE A 13 8.28 -8.50 6.16
N ALA A 14 8.66 -9.36 7.11
CA ALA A 14 9.67 -10.39 6.87
C ALA A 14 9.19 -11.39 5.81
N ASP A 15 7.94 -11.87 5.89
CA ASP A 15 7.35 -12.77 4.90
C ASP A 15 7.38 -12.14 3.50
N TYR A 16 6.89 -10.91 3.38
CA TYR A 16 6.85 -10.21 2.10
C TYR A 16 8.24 -9.90 1.53
N LEU A 17 9.16 -9.37 2.34
CA LEU A 17 10.50 -8.99 1.87
C LEU A 17 11.39 -10.20 1.57
N GLN A 18 11.23 -11.32 2.31
CA GLN A 18 11.88 -12.58 1.95
C GLN A 18 11.34 -13.12 0.63
N PHE A 19 10.03 -13.00 0.38
CA PHE A 19 9.46 -13.32 -0.92
C PHE A 19 10.09 -12.47 -2.02
N CYS A 20 10.23 -11.15 -1.85
CA CYS A 20 10.86 -10.27 -2.85
C CYS A 20 12.36 -10.55 -3.06
N ALA A 21 13.08 -10.90 -1.99
CA ALA A 21 14.51 -11.21 -2.00
C ALA A 21 14.87 -12.61 -2.51
N ARG A 22 13.91 -13.36 -3.08
CA ARG A 22 14.15 -14.69 -3.62
C ARG A 22 14.96 -14.63 -4.91
N ASP A 23 15.64 -15.73 -5.24
CA ASP A 23 16.34 -15.82 -6.51
C ASP A 23 15.34 -15.73 -7.68
N PRO A 24 15.64 -14.94 -8.74
CA PRO A 24 14.79 -14.86 -9.92
C PRO A 24 14.51 -16.25 -10.50
N GLY A 25 13.24 -16.52 -10.83
CA GLY A 25 12.82 -17.81 -11.38
C GLY A 25 12.57 -18.91 -10.34
N THR A 26 12.83 -18.67 -9.06
CA THR A 26 12.41 -19.59 -7.99
C THR A 26 10.99 -19.28 -7.51
N ASN A 27 10.24 -20.34 -7.20
CA ASN A 27 8.96 -20.21 -6.52
C ASN A 27 9.24 -19.74 -5.09
N GLY A 28 8.76 -18.55 -4.75
CA GLY A 28 8.85 -18.04 -3.38
C GLY A 28 8.02 -18.89 -2.42
N LEU A 29 8.34 -18.81 -1.12
CA LEU A 29 7.55 -19.48 -0.09
C LEU A 29 6.10 -18.99 -0.13
N PRO A 30 5.10 -19.87 0.10
CA PRO A 30 3.71 -19.44 0.20
C PRO A 30 3.55 -18.42 1.35
N PRO A 31 2.61 -17.47 1.24
CA PRO A 31 2.35 -16.51 2.30
C PRO A 31 1.89 -17.24 3.57
N ARG A 32 2.44 -16.88 4.73
CA ARG A 32 2.12 -17.53 6.01
C ARG A 32 0.85 -17.01 6.67
N THR A 33 0.39 -15.83 6.25
CA THR A 33 -0.75 -15.11 6.82
C THR A 33 -1.61 -14.49 5.70
N PRO A 34 -2.90 -14.24 5.93
CA PRO A 34 -3.77 -13.61 4.94
C PRO A 34 -3.29 -12.18 4.59
N GLU A 35 -2.82 -11.41 5.56
CA GLU A 35 -2.26 -10.08 5.32
C GLU A 35 -1.03 -10.13 4.39
N ALA A 36 -0.17 -11.15 4.51
CA ALA A 36 0.97 -11.32 3.62
C ALA A 36 0.54 -11.67 2.19
N ALA A 37 -0.49 -12.51 2.04
CA ALA A 37 -1.06 -12.82 0.74
C ALA A 37 -1.62 -11.57 0.05
N LEU A 38 -2.40 -10.77 0.78
CA LEU A 38 -2.99 -9.53 0.28
C LEU A 38 -1.92 -8.47 -0.02
N LEU A 39 -0.89 -8.34 0.81
CA LEU A 39 0.22 -7.43 0.56
C LEU A 39 0.97 -7.80 -0.74
N ARG A 40 1.20 -9.09 -0.97
CA ARG A 40 1.81 -9.57 -2.24
C ARG A 40 0.93 -9.24 -3.44
N THR A 41 -0.38 -9.48 -3.36
CA THR A 41 -1.33 -9.14 -4.44
C THR A 41 -1.39 -7.64 -4.69
N ALA A 42 -1.55 -6.82 -3.64
CA ALA A 42 -1.62 -5.37 -3.76
C ALA A 42 -0.32 -4.78 -4.33
N ALA A 43 0.85 -5.29 -3.91
CA ALA A 43 2.13 -4.89 -4.47
C ALA A 43 2.26 -5.28 -5.95
N GLN A 44 1.78 -6.47 -6.35
CA GLN A 44 1.78 -6.88 -7.76
C GLN A 44 0.90 -5.97 -8.62
N GLU A 45 -0.30 -5.61 -8.16
CA GLU A 45 -1.17 -4.66 -8.85
C GLU A 45 -0.52 -3.28 -8.97
N LEU A 46 0.13 -2.82 -7.90
CA LEU A 46 0.86 -1.55 -7.91
C LEU A 46 2.01 -1.56 -8.91
N LEU A 47 2.78 -2.66 -8.96
CA LEU A 47 3.86 -2.87 -9.92
C LEU A 47 3.35 -2.99 -11.37
N ARG A 48 2.17 -3.57 -11.61
CA ARG A 48 1.54 -3.62 -12.94
C ARG A 48 1.17 -2.23 -13.43
N GLY A 49 0.53 -1.41 -12.57
CA GLY A 49 0.12 -0.05 -12.93
C GLY A 49 1.28 0.92 -13.08
N HIS A 50 2.32 0.79 -12.24
CA HIS A 50 3.37 1.81 -12.09
C HIS A 50 4.80 1.25 -12.24
N GLY A 51 4.97 0.09 -12.88
CA GLY A 51 6.24 -0.63 -12.90
C GLY A 51 7.45 0.17 -13.41
N ARG A 52 7.23 1.15 -14.29
CA ARG A 52 8.29 2.07 -14.76
C ARG A 52 8.88 2.93 -13.64
N TYR A 53 8.07 3.32 -12.67
CA TYR A 53 8.53 4.09 -11.50
C TYR A 53 9.39 3.21 -10.59
N PHE A 54 8.89 2.02 -10.26
CA PHE A 54 9.59 1.07 -9.39
C PHE A 54 10.88 0.53 -10.01
N ALA A 55 10.91 0.31 -11.33
CA ALA A 55 12.08 -0.19 -12.05
C ALA A 55 13.34 0.66 -11.83
N ARG A 56 13.20 1.96 -11.51
CA ARG A 56 14.33 2.86 -11.22
C ARG A 56 15.10 2.49 -9.96
N TYR A 57 14.48 1.73 -9.06
CA TYR A 57 15.06 1.32 -7.78
C TYR A 57 15.59 -0.12 -7.80
N ARG A 58 15.41 -0.85 -8.91
CA ARG A 58 16.02 -2.17 -9.07
C ARG A 58 17.54 -2.05 -9.13
N ASP A 59 18.22 -3.08 -8.66
CA ASP A 59 19.68 -3.18 -8.67
C ASP A 59 20.40 -2.00 -7.99
N TYR A 60 19.71 -1.31 -7.07
CA TYR A 60 20.31 -0.20 -6.33
C TYR A 60 21.53 -0.68 -5.54
N GLY A 61 22.71 -0.19 -5.94
CA GLY A 61 24.00 -0.60 -5.39
C GLY A 61 24.39 0.10 -4.08
N GLY A 62 23.68 1.18 -3.71
CA GLY A 62 23.89 1.94 -2.49
C GLY A 62 23.30 1.30 -1.23
N ASN A 63 23.14 2.11 -0.18
CA ASN A 63 22.55 1.67 1.08
C ASN A 63 21.02 1.62 0.97
N ARG A 64 20.48 0.42 0.68
CA ARG A 64 19.05 0.18 0.47
C ARG A 64 18.19 0.56 1.68
N ALA A 65 18.69 0.32 2.89
CA ALA A 65 17.96 0.65 4.12
C ALA A 65 17.87 2.17 4.35
N GLU A 66 18.93 2.91 4.04
CA GLU A 66 18.95 4.38 4.14
C GLU A 66 18.06 5.04 3.07
N LEU A 67 18.09 4.51 1.84
CA LEU A 67 17.16 4.95 0.80
C LEU A 67 15.70 4.68 1.20
N LEU A 68 15.42 3.52 1.80
CA LEU A 68 14.08 3.22 2.30
C LEU A 68 13.63 4.22 3.37
N GLU A 69 14.49 4.62 4.30
CA GLU A 69 14.17 5.63 5.31
C GLU A 69 13.82 6.97 4.67
N MET A 70 14.63 7.44 3.70
CA MET A 70 14.32 8.67 2.97
C MET A 70 12.97 8.60 2.23
N LEU A 71 12.67 7.46 1.62
CA LEU A 71 11.39 7.23 0.96
C LEU A 71 10.23 7.14 1.96
N ALA A 72 10.47 6.56 3.15
CA ALA A 72 9.49 6.50 4.22
C ALA A 72 9.10 7.90 4.69
N ASP A 73 10.07 8.81 4.83
CA ASP A 73 9.85 10.22 5.17
C ASP A 73 9.06 10.97 4.11
N ALA A 74 9.28 10.68 2.83
CA ALA A 74 8.50 11.29 1.76
C ALA A 74 7.06 10.74 1.64
N ILE A 75 6.86 9.43 1.85
CA ILE A 75 5.59 8.75 1.55
C ILE A 75 4.67 8.72 2.77
N VAL A 76 5.23 8.52 3.95
CA VAL A 76 4.51 8.39 5.22
C VAL A 76 5.13 9.35 6.25
N PRO A 77 5.05 10.68 6.05
CA PRO A 77 5.68 11.62 6.97
C PRO A 77 5.03 11.55 8.37
N ASP A 78 5.82 11.85 9.40
CA ASP A 78 5.43 11.65 10.81
C ASP A 78 4.24 12.50 11.25
N ASP A 79 4.07 13.67 10.64
CA ASP A 79 3.02 14.63 10.92
C ASP A 79 1.68 14.27 10.24
N CYS A 80 1.68 13.32 9.31
CA CYS A 80 0.51 12.93 8.56
C CYS A 80 0.04 11.51 8.92
N LYS A 81 -1.27 11.34 9.00
CA LYS A 81 -1.86 9.99 9.12
C LYS A 81 -1.55 9.18 7.86
N PRO A 82 -1.00 7.96 7.99
CA PRO A 82 -0.78 7.07 6.85
C PRO A 82 -2.10 6.67 6.18
N THR A 83 -1.97 6.08 4.99
CA THR A 83 -3.05 5.31 4.36
C THR A 83 -2.54 3.92 4.04
N TRP A 84 -3.43 2.94 3.95
CA TRP A 84 -3.05 1.60 3.57
C TRP A 84 -2.33 1.53 2.21
N LEU A 85 -2.73 2.37 1.25
CA LEU A 85 -2.02 2.47 -0.03
C LEU A 85 -0.57 2.97 0.13
N ARG A 86 -0.32 3.92 1.04
CA ARG A 86 1.04 4.40 1.34
C ARG A 86 1.88 3.31 2.03
N VAL A 87 1.28 2.52 2.92
CA VAL A 87 1.91 1.33 3.52
C VAL A 87 2.34 0.34 2.44
N VAL A 88 1.41 -0.03 1.54
CA VAL A 88 1.71 -0.94 0.41
C VAL A 88 2.77 -0.34 -0.50
N THR A 89 2.72 0.96 -0.78
CA THR A 89 3.71 1.63 -1.64
C THR A 89 5.11 1.54 -1.05
N LEU A 90 5.25 1.83 0.25
CA LEU A 90 6.55 1.77 0.93
C LEU A 90 7.07 0.33 1.03
N ALA A 91 6.18 -0.63 1.32
CA ALA A 91 6.51 -2.05 1.29
C ALA A 91 6.97 -2.50 -0.11
N THR A 92 6.26 -2.07 -1.16
CA THR A 92 6.60 -2.39 -2.55
C THR A 92 7.96 -1.83 -2.93
N LEU A 93 8.28 -0.59 -2.55
CA LEU A 93 9.61 -0.01 -2.73
C LEU A 93 10.69 -0.82 -2.00
N ALA A 94 10.42 -1.21 -0.76
CA ALA A 94 11.31 -2.08 0.00
C ALA A 94 11.55 -3.42 -0.71
N GLY A 95 10.50 -4.02 -1.26
CA GLY A 95 10.58 -5.24 -2.06
C GLY A 95 11.42 -5.05 -3.32
N THR A 96 11.18 -3.99 -4.09
CA THR A 96 11.92 -3.70 -5.33
C THR A 96 13.41 -3.42 -5.07
N LEU A 97 13.75 -2.77 -3.96
CA LEU A 97 15.15 -2.55 -3.56
C LEU A 97 15.88 -3.86 -3.23
N LEU A 98 15.15 -4.89 -2.79
CA LEU A 98 15.71 -6.20 -2.47
C LEU A 98 15.76 -7.15 -3.66
N GLU A 99 15.04 -6.88 -4.75
CA GLU A 99 15.19 -7.62 -6.00
C GLU A 99 16.65 -7.58 -6.45
N HIS A 100 17.19 -8.73 -6.83
CA HIS A 100 18.57 -8.86 -7.28
C HIS A 100 18.65 -9.85 -8.46
N PRO A 101 19.64 -9.71 -9.36
CA PRO A 101 19.66 -10.46 -10.62
C PRO A 101 20.33 -11.84 -10.50
N GLY A 102 20.76 -12.27 -9.30
CA GLY A 102 21.40 -13.58 -9.12
C GLY A 102 22.01 -13.83 -7.74
N SER A 103 22.77 -14.91 -7.59
CA SER A 103 23.26 -15.44 -6.30
C SER A 103 24.33 -14.59 -5.59
N SER A 104 24.92 -13.60 -6.27
CA SER A 104 25.93 -12.73 -5.68
C SER A 104 25.29 -11.77 -4.67
N GLY A 105 25.71 -11.89 -3.40
CA GLY A 105 25.26 -11.00 -2.34
C GLY A 105 24.03 -11.47 -1.54
N ARG A 106 23.65 -12.75 -1.60
CA ARG A 106 22.53 -13.31 -0.80
C ARG A 106 22.61 -12.95 0.70
N GLU A 107 23.80 -13.01 1.29
CA GLU A 107 23.99 -12.60 2.70
C GLU A 107 23.77 -11.10 2.93
N LYS A 108 24.22 -10.27 1.98
CA LYS A 108 23.99 -8.82 2.01
C LYS A 108 22.49 -8.53 1.88
N VAL A 109 21.80 -9.18 0.94
CA VAL A 109 20.35 -9.08 0.75
C VAL A 109 19.60 -9.55 2.00
N ALA A 110 20.00 -10.66 2.63
CA ALA A 110 19.38 -11.12 3.87
C ALA A 110 19.62 -10.17 5.05
N ARG A 111 20.79 -9.51 5.11
CA ARG A 111 21.09 -8.47 6.10
C ARG A 111 20.27 -7.22 5.86
N ASP A 112 20.17 -6.76 4.61
CA ASP A 112 19.40 -5.58 4.22
C ASP A 112 17.91 -5.83 4.43
N CYS A 113 17.41 -7.03 4.11
CA CYS A 113 16.04 -7.47 4.40
C CYS A 113 15.73 -7.33 5.90
N ARG A 114 16.55 -7.89 6.79
CA ARG A 114 16.36 -7.74 8.25
C ARG A 114 16.37 -6.28 8.70
N ARG A 115 17.28 -5.47 8.16
CA ARG A 115 17.35 -4.02 8.47
C ARG A 115 16.08 -3.30 8.03
N MET A 116 15.60 -3.58 6.82
CA MET A 116 14.40 -2.95 6.25
C MET A 116 13.13 -3.37 6.99
N VAL A 117 13.02 -4.63 7.42
CA VAL A 117 11.93 -5.07 8.31
C VAL A 117 11.94 -4.26 9.61
N ALA A 118 13.09 -4.14 10.27
CA ALA A 118 13.20 -3.38 11.52
C ALA A 118 12.81 -1.90 11.33
N ARG A 119 13.19 -1.29 10.21
CA ARG A 119 12.80 0.07 9.83
C ARG A 119 11.29 0.23 9.62
N LEU A 120 10.68 -0.68 8.87
CA LEU A 120 9.23 -0.67 8.64
C LEU A 120 8.45 -0.86 9.97
N CYS A 121 8.93 -1.75 10.85
CA CYS A 121 8.33 -1.93 12.18
C CYS A 121 8.45 -0.67 13.03
N ALA A 122 9.64 -0.07 13.09
CA ALA A 122 9.86 1.19 13.81
C ALA A 122 8.99 2.33 13.25
N ARG A 123 8.76 2.37 11.94
CA ARG A 123 7.90 3.37 11.31
C ARG A 123 6.43 3.15 11.67
N PHE A 124 5.88 1.97 11.42
CA PHE A 124 4.44 1.74 11.57
C PHE A 124 4.01 1.47 13.00
N VAL A 125 4.76 0.65 13.74
CA VAL A 125 4.43 0.30 15.14
C VAL A 125 5.12 1.25 16.11
N GLY A 126 6.27 1.83 15.76
CA GLY A 126 6.93 2.82 16.62
C GLY A 126 6.34 4.22 16.50
N ARG A 127 6.13 4.73 15.27
CA ARG A 127 5.67 6.12 15.05
C ARG A 127 4.16 6.22 14.78
N HIS A 128 3.60 5.32 13.97
CA HIS A 128 2.20 5.37 13.56
C HIS A 128 1.28 4.37 14.26
N ARG A 129 1.65 3.90 15.46
CA ARG A 129 0.92 2.85 16.19
C ARG A 129 -0.56 3.16 16.38
N ALA A 130 -0.85 4.36 16.91
CA ALA A 130 -2.21 4.76 17.22
C ALA A 130 -3.11 4.80 15.97
N TRP A 131 -2.53 5.12 14.81
CA TRP A 131 -3.25 5.03 13.55
C TRP A 131 -3.51 3.57 13.15
N LEU A 132 -2.50 2.70 13.28
CA LEU A 132 -2.61 1.28 12.94
C LEU A 132 -3.71 0.59 13.77
N GLU A 133 -3.71 0.82 15.08
CA GLU A 133 -4.74 0.30 16.00
C GLU A 133 -6.12 0.88 15.69
N ALA A 134 -6.22 2.18 15.40
CA ALA A 134 -7.49 2.82 15.02
C ALA A 134 -8.05 2.33 13.67
N GLN A 135 -7.22 1.76 12.81
CA GLN A 135 -7.65 1.13 11.57
C GLN A 135 -8.00 -0.35 11.75
N GLY A 136 -7.95 -0.91 12.96
CA GLY A 136 -8.20 -2.32 13.22
C GLY A 136 -6.99 -3.22 12.95
N ASP A 137 -5.78 -2.70 13.18
CA ASP A 137 -4.51 -3.39 12.96
C ASP A 137 -4.40 -3.97 11.54
N TRP A 138 -3.69 -5.09 11.38
CA TRP A 138 -3.58 -5.79 10.11
C TRP A 138 -4.88 -6.49 9.67
N ASP A 139 -5.85 -6.64 10.56
CA ASP A 139 -7.17 -7.16 10.19
C ASP A 139 -7.98 -6.12 9.40
N GLY A 140 -7.84 -4.84 9.74
CA GLY A 140 -8.40 -3.74 8.94
C GLY A 140 -7.73 -3.55 7.59
N PHE A 141 -6.42 -3.85 7.51
CA PHE A 141 -5.73 -3.98 6.21
C PHE A 141 -6.37 -5.08 5.37
N CYS A 142 -6.56 -6.28 5.97
CA CYS A 142 -7.20 -7.39 5.27
C CYS A 142 -8.59 -7.01 4.75
N GLN A 143 -9.45 -6.43 5.59
CA GLN A 143 -10.78 -5.97 5.18
C GLN A 143 -10.72 -4.98 4.01
N SER A 144 -9.80 -4.00 4.07
CA SER A 144 -9.65 -2.96 3.04
C SER A 144 -9.25 -3.51 1.66
N PHE A 145 -8.51 -4.63 1.60
CA PHE A 145 -8.01 -5.21 0.34
C PHE A 145 -8.69 -6.53 -0.05
N SER A 146 -9.37 -7.21 0.87
CA SER A 146 -10.18 -8.39 0.58
C SER A 146 -11.51 -8.03 -0.07
N ASP A 147 -12.06 -6.85 0.24
CA ASP A 147 -13.30 -6.41 -0.37
C ASP A 147 -13.07 -5.99 -1.83
N PRO A 148 -13.71 -6.65 -2.81
CA PRO A 148 -13.73 -6.16 -4.19
C PRO A 148 -14.58 -4.89 -4.22
N LEU A 149 -14.01 -3.73 -3.87
CA LEU A 149 -14.64 -2.41 -3.79
C LEU A 149 -16.03 -2.46 -3.14
N PRO A 150 -16.17 -2.14 -1.84
CA PRO A 150 -17.45 -2.31 -1.17
C PRO A 150 -18.52 -1.51 -1.93
N MET A 151 -19.64 -2.16 -2.23
CA MET A 151 -20.79 -1.62 -2.95
C MET A 151 -21.28 -0.27 -2.37
N SER A 152 -20.87 0.08 -1.15
CA SER A 152 -21.06 1.38 -0.49
C SER A 152 -20.33 2.55 -1.17
N TYR A 153 -19.11 2.35 -1.68
CA TYR A 153 -18.36 3.39 -2.40
C TYR A 153 -19.04 3.74 -3.73
N TRP A 154 -19.48 2.71 -4.47
CA TRP A 154 -20.27 2.88 -5.68
C TRP A 154 -21.64 3.48 -5.40
N ARG A 155 -22.34 3.09 -4.32
CA ARG A 155 -23.63 3.69 -3.96
C ARG A 155 -23.52 5.18 -3.67
N GLY A 156 -22.48 5.62 -2.95
CA GLY A 156 -22.26 7.05 -2.68
C GLY A 156 -21.99 7.83 -3.96
N TRP A 157 -21.07 7.35 -4.79
CA TRP A 157 -20.70 7.99 -6.05
C TRP A 157 -21.83 7.99 -7.09
N LEU A 158 -22.57 6.89 -7.21
CA LEU A 158 -23.74 6.78 -8.09
C LEU A 158 -24.90 7.64 -7.58
N ALA A 159 -25.18 7.65 -6.27
CA ALA A 159 -26.23 8.50 -5.70
C ALA A 159 -25.91 9.99 -5.91
N GLN A 160 -24.67 10.40 -5.70
CA GLN A 160 -24.25 11.79 -5.89
C GLN A 160 -24.32 12.20 -7.37
N SER A 161 -23.90 11.32 -8.29
CA SER A 161 -24.03 11.55 -9.73
C SER A 161 -25.50 11.64 -10.16
N PHE A 162 -26.36 10.77 -9.62
CA PHE A 162 -27.79 10.74 -9.93
C PHE A 162 -28.51 12.00 -9.41
N VAL A 163 -28.22 12.42 -8.17
CA VAL A 163 -28.76 13.67 -7.60
C VAL A 163 -28.29 14.89 -8.39
N SER A 164 -27.02 14.92 -8.81
CA SER A 164 -26.49 15.98 -9.67
C SER A 164 -27.20 16.06 -11.02
N CYS A 165 -27.48 14.91 -11.66
CA CYS A 165 -28.23 14.87 -12.91
C CYS A 165 -29.67 15.36 -12.74
N ILE A 166 -30.36 14.93 -11.68
CA ILE A 166 -31.73 15.37 -11.39
C ILE A 166 -31.77 16.89 -11.17
N LEU A 167 -30.85 17.44 -10.37
CA LEU A 167 -30.76 18.89 -10.15
C LEU A 167 -30.51 19.65 -11.45
N ALA A 168 -29.60 19.17 -12.31
CA ALA A 168 -29.37 19.76 -13.61
C ALA A 168 -30.62 19.74 -14.50
N THR A 169 -31.35 18.62 -14.55
CA THR A 169 -32.60 18.51 -15.32
C THR A 169 -33.69 19.43 -14.78
N VAL A 170 -33.85 19.54 -13.46
CA VAL A 170 -34.82 20.46 -12.84
C VAL A 170 -34.47 21.91 -13.15
N LEU A 171 -33.19 22.29 -13.06
CA LEU A 171 -32.75 23.64 -13.42
C LEU A 171 -32.99 23.95 -14.89
N ILE A 172 -32.68 23.03 -15.80
CA ILE A 172 -32.95 23.19 -17.25
C ILE A 172 -34.46 23.29 -17.52
N TYR A 173 -35.27 22.49 -16.84
CA TYR A 173 -36.73 22.54 -16.96
C TYR A 173 -37.29 23.87 -16.47
N LEU A 174 -36.86 24.34 -15.30
CA LEU A 174 -37.27 25.64 -14.77
C LEU A 174 -36.82 26.79 -15.68
N TRP A 175 -35.60 26.73 -16.21
CA TRP A 175 -35.07 27.72 -17.14
C TRP A 175 -35.89 27.76 -18.43
N SER A 176 -36.12 26.62 -19.07
CA SER A 176 -36.94 26.54 -20.29
C SER A 176 -38.40 26.97 -20.07
N ARG A 177 -38.95 26.75 -18.87
CA ARG A 177 -40.30 27.20 -18.49
C ARG A 177 -40.38 28.71 -18.24
N VAL A 178 -39.38 29.29 -17.59
CA VAL A 178 -39.30 30.75 -17.36
C VAL A 178 -39.10 31.49 -18.69
N TYR A 179 -38.25 30.99 -19.59
CA TYR A 179 -38.07 31.57 -20.92
C TYR A 179 -39.32 31.46 -21.81
N ARG A 180 -40.19 30.47 -21.59
CA ARG A 180 -41.49 30.36 -22.29
C ARG A 180 -42.56 31.35 -21.81
N PHE A 181 -42.34 32.04 -20.69
CA PHE A 181 -43.26 33.06 -20.17
C PHE A 181 -42.81 34.50 -20.48
N CYS A 182 -41.67 34.68 -21.14
CA CYS A 182 -41.15 35.99 -21.56
C CYS A 182 -41.27 36.25 -23.08
N TYR A 183 -42.14 35.54 -23.79
CA TYR A 183 -42.52 35.85 -25.17
C TYR A 183 -44.03 35.74 -25.36
#